data_AF-A0A1H8TKN8-F1
#
_entry.id   AF-A0A1H8TKN8-F1
#
_cell.length_a   1.000
_cell.length_b   1.000
_cell.length_c   1.000
_cell.angle_alpha   90.00
_cell.angle_beta   90.00
_cell.angle_gamma   90.00
#
_symmetry.space_group_name_H-M   'P 1'
#
loop_
_entity.id
_entity.type
_entity.pdbx_description
1 polymer ?
#
loop_
_entity_poly.entity_id
_entity_poly.type
_entity_poly.pdbx_seq_one_letter_code
_entity_poly.pdbx_strand_id
1 'polypeptide(L)'
;MTQPRCSRRPVRARLRCHSDARARAYLTLKLVGECGTNLSAWPDAKHFTSWLCLSPSNKISSGKVLSSRTRRSGSRAAALLRLAAVAVGRTQTALGAFYRRLSARVGKAKAVTATARKIAVLFYNTLRHGMEYSDPGASNYEENYRRRVLTNLERRAKSFGYTLQPAPTSNVS
;
A
#
# COMPACT_ATOMS: atom_id res chain seq x y z
N MET A 1 -24.42 4.13 -47.27
CA MET A 1 -23.80 2.83 -47.59
C MET A 1 -22.39 3.13 -48.09
N THR A 2 -21.26 2.69 -47.57
CA THR A 2 -20.88 1.83 -46.44
C THR A 2 -19.38 2.13 -46.25
N GLN A 3 -18.93 2.52 -45.06
CA GLN A 3 -17.50 2.57 -44.72
C GLN A 3 -17.16 1.32 -43.89
N PRO A 4 -16.12 0.54 -44.26
CA PRO A 4 -15.73 -0.65 -43.52
C PRO A 4 -14.83 -0.33 -42.33
N ARG A 5 -14.93 -1.20 -41.33
CA ARG A 5 -14.14 -1.21 -40.08
C ARG A 5 -12.63 -1.32 -40.38
N CYS A 6 -11.81 -0.63 -39.60
CA CYS A 6 -10.42 -1.05 -39.39
C CYS A 6 -10.01 -0.85 -37.93
N SER A 7 -10.02 -1.97 -37.19
CA SER A 7 -9.58 -2.11 -35.81
C SER A 7 -8.04 -2.03 -35.73
N ARG A 8 -7.51 -0.95 -35.13
CA ARG A 8 -6.08 -0.87 -34.77
C ARG A 8 -5.91 -1.21 -33.28
N ARG A 9 -5.51 -2.46 -32.99
CA ARG A 9 -4.94 -2.82 -31.68
C ARG A 9 -3.51 -2.27 -31.59
N PRO A 10 -3.10 -1.59 -30.50
CA PRO A 10 -1.75 -1.03 -30.42
C PRO A 10 -0.71 -2.08 -29.97
N VAL A 11 0.30 -2.29 -30.82
CA VAL A 11 1.50 -3.14 -30.63
C VAL A 11 2.49 -2.58 -29.56
N ARG A 12 2.12 -1.51 -28.85
CA ARG A 12 3.00 -0.76 -27.92
C ARG A 12 3.09 -1.28 -26.48
N ALA A 13 2.55 -2.46 -26.19
CA ALA A 13 2.52 -2.99 -24.82
C ALA A 13 3.82 -3.71 -24.42
N ARG A 14 4.56 -4.31 -25.37
CA ARG A 14 5.62 -5.27 -25.06
C ARG A 14 6.98 -4.62 -24.69
N LEU A 15 7.25 -3.40 -25.17
CA LEU A 15 8.51 -2.67 -24.87
C LEU A 15 8.55 -1.92 -23.53
N ARG A 16 7.41 -1.76 -22.84
CA ARG A 16 7.36 -1.11 -21.51
C ARG A 16 7.67 -2.06 -20.35
N CYS A 17 7.41 -3.35 -20.52
CA CYS A 17 7.57 -4.31 -19.42
C CYS A 17 9.04 -4.62 -19.08
N HIS A 18 9.95 -4.63 -20.07
CA HIS A 18 11.37 -4.89 -19.84
C HIS A 18 12.12 -3.69 -19.21
N SER A 19 11.70 -2.46 -19.53
CA SER A 19 12.22 -1.24 -18.90
C SER A 19 11.71 -1.06 -17.47
N ASP A 20 10.46 -1.47 -17.18
CA ASP A 20 9.90 -1.46 -15.82
C ASP A 20 10.56 -2.50 -14.88
N ALA A 21 10.94 -3.67 -15.37
CA ALA A 21 11.60 -4.70 -14.54
C ALA A 21 13.00 -4.26 -14.08
N ARG A 22 13.79 -3.63 -14.98
CA ARG A 22 15.09 -3.06 -14.65
C ARG A 22 14.98 -1.88 -13.68
N ALA A 23 13.97 -1.03 -13.86
CA ALA A 23 13.70 0.08 -12.95
C ALA A 23 13.37 -0.40 -11.53
N ARG A 24 12.66 -1.52 -11.38
CA ARG A 24 12.31 -2.10 -10.07
C ARG A 24 13.50 -2.67 -9.30
N ALA A 25 14.38 -3.41 -9.98
CA ALA A 25 15.60 -3.94 -9.39
C ALA A 25 16.54 -2.79 -8.94
N TYR A 26 16.63 -1.74 -9.76
CA TYR A 26 17.46 -0.57 -9.46
C TYR A 26 17.01 0.21 -8.22
N LEU A 27 15.70 0.37 -8.01
CA LEU A 27 15.18 1.04 -6.80
C LEU A 27 15.56 0.29 -5.52
N THR A 28 15.53 -1.04 -5.57
CA THR A 28 15.89 -1.89 -4.42
C THR A 28 17.37 -1.77 -4.12
N LEU A 29 18.23 -1.83 -5.14
CA LEU A 29 19.67 -1.67 -4.96
C LEU A 29 20.03 -0.28 -4.39
N LYS A 30 19.41 0.79 -4.90
CA LYS A 30 19.59 2.13 -4.34
C LYS A 30 19.11 2.25 -2.90
N LEU A 31 17.99 1.60 -2.56
CA LEU A 31 17.47 1.60 -1.19
C LEU A 31 18.44 0.88 -0.24
N VAL A 32 18.99 -0.26 -0.64
CA VAL A 32 20.01 -0.98 0.12
C VAL A 32 21.30 -0.15 0.24
N GLY A 33 21.71 0.55 -0.82
CA GLY A 33 22.87 1.44 -0.77
C GLY A 33 22.69 2.62 0.20
N GLU A 34 21.49 3.17 0.30
CA GLU A 34 21.18 4.31 1.19
C GLU A 34 20.92 3.89 2.65
N CYS A 35 20.37 2.68 2.87
CA CYS A 35 20.05 2.18 4.21
C CYS A 35 21.13 1.28 4.81
N GLY A 36 22.03 0.74 3.98
CA GLY A 36 22.94 -0.35 4.34
C GLY A 36 22.25 -1.72 4.35
N THR A 37 23.06 -2.77 4.45
CA THR A 37 22.61 -4.16 4.59
C THR A 37 22.25 -4.53 6.03
N ASN A 38 22.78 -3.80 7.01
CA ASN A 38 22.55 -4.04 8.42
C ASN A 38 21.62 -2.98 9.04
N LEU A 39 20.37 -3.37 9.33
CA LEU A 39 19.37 -2.51 9.98
C LEU A 39 19.38 -2.62 11.52
N SER A 40 20.46 -3.13 12.13
CA SER A 40 20.58 -3.27 13.60
C SER A 40 20.48 -1.97 14.38
N ALA A 41 20.73 -0.84 13.73
CA ALA A 41 20.62 0.48 14.35
C ALA A 41 19.18 0.80 14.81
N TRP A 42 18.16 0.11 14.27
CA TRP A 42 16.77 0.27 14.67
C TRP A 42 16.26 -0.99 15.37
N PRO A 43 15.78 -0.89 16.63
CA PRO A 43 15.24 -2.04 17.36
C PRO A 43 13.98 -2.65 16.73
N ASP A 44 13.13 -1.79 16.15
CA ASP A 44 11.88 -2.20 15.50
C ASP A 44 11.68 -1.50 14.15
N ALA A 45 10.85 -2.11 13.29
CA ALA A 45 10.34 -1.48 12.07
C ALA A 45 9.66 -0.12 12.32
N LYS A 46 9.09 0.11 13.51
CA LYS A 46 8.50 1.40 13.89
C LYS A 46 9.57 2.50 13.92
N HIS A 47 10.71 2.23 14.55
CA HIS A 47 11.84 3.16 14.62
C HIS A 47 12.38 3.47 13.22
N PHE A 48 12.52 2.43 12.37
CA PHE A 48 12.94 2.60 10.99
C PHE A 48 11.98 3.49 10.17
N THR A 49 10.66 3.26 10.26
CA THR A 49 9.67 4.09 9.55
C THR A 49 9.58 5.53 10.07
N SER A 50 9.93 5.76 11.34
CA SER A 50 10.00 7.09 11.94
C SER A 50 11.23 7.87 11.45
N TRP A 51 12.37 7.20 11.34
CA TRP A 51 13.60 7.75 10.76
C TRP A 51 13.41 8.16 9.29
N LEU A 52 12.68 7.35 8.51
CA LEU A 52 12.28 7.68 7.14
C LEU A 52 11.21 8.78 7.03
N CYS A 53 10.70 9.29 8.16
CA CYS A 53 9.58 10.25 8.20
C CYS A 53 8.34 9.77 7.41
N LEU A 54 8.06 8.45 7.46
CA LEU A 54 6.86 7.83 6.87
C LEU A 54 5.74 7.63 7.90
N SER A 55 6.07 7.70 9.20
CA SER A 55 5.07 7.70 10.27
C SER A 55 4.44 9.09 10.45
N PRO A 56 3.14 9.18 10.79
CA PRO A 56 2.55 10.45 11.21
C PRO A 56 3.25 10.97 12.47
N SER A 57 3.42 12.28 12.56
CA SER A 57 3.95 12.93 13.75
C SER A 57 2.79 13.52 14.52
N ASN A 58 2.39 12.85 15.62
CA ASN A 58 1.31 13.32 16.47
C ASN A 58 1.88 14.29 17.51
N LYS A 59 1.63 15.59 17.36
CA LYS A 59 1.92 16.60 18.39
C LYS A 59 0.75 16.59 19.38
N ILE A 60 0.99 16.09 20.59
CA ILE A 60 -0.02 15.97 21.64
C ILE A 60 0.35 16.92 22.78
N SER A 61 -0.61 17.72 23.24
CA SER A 61 -0.48 18.55 24.44
C SER A 61 -1.73 18.34 25.30
N SER A 62 -1.55 18.09 26.60
CA SER A 62 -2.63 17.89 27.58
C SER A 62 -3.75 16.94 27.08
N GLY A 63 -3.37 15.79 26.52
CA GLY A 63 -4.31 14.80 25.99
C GLY A 63 -4.99 15.13 24.66
N LYS A 64 -4.75 16.32 24.09
CA LYS A 64 -5.32 16.75 22.80
C LYS A 64 -4.29 16.66 21.68
N VAL A 65 -4.71 16.11 20.53
CA VAL A 65 -3.88 16.05 19.33
C VAL A 65 -3.92 17.41 18.63
N LEU A 66 -2.83 18.16 18.72
CA LEU A 66 -2.66 19.47 18.07
C LEU A 66 -2.37 19.33 16.57
N SER A 67 -1.65 18.28 16.17
CA SER A 67 -1.35 18.00 14.77
C SER A 67 -1.00 16.53 14.57
N SER A 68 -1.36 15.96 13.43
CA SER A 68 -1.00 14.59 13.01
C SER A 68 -0.28 14.56 11.65
N ARG A 69 0.26 15.70 11.22
CA ARG A 69 0.87 15.85 9.90
C ARG A 69 2.17 15.04 9.83
N THR A 70 2.33 14.28 8.74
CA THR A 70 3.60 13.59 8.46
C THR A 70 4.71 14.61 8.20
N ARG A 71 5.88 14.39 8.79
CA ARG A 71 7.07 15.23 8.58
C ARG A 71 7.51 15.21 7.12
N ARG A 72 8.03 16.33 6.63
CA ARG A 72 8.72 16.36 5.33
C ARG A 72 10.07 15.64 5.49
N SER A 73 10.39 14.73 4.57
CA SER A 73 11.65 13.98 4.60
C SER A 73 12.60 14.49 3.52
N GLY A 74 13.84 14.83 3.87
CA GLY A 74 14.93 15.00 2.90
C GLY A 74 15.60 13.68 2.49
N SER A 75 15.28 12.57 3.17
CA SER A 75 15.92 11.27 2.94
C SER A 75 15.60 10.70 1.56
N ARG A 76 16.65 10.35 0.80
CA ARG A 76 16.54 9.68 -0.50
C ARG A 76 15.83 8.34 -0.40
N ALA A 77 16.11 7.55 0.63
CA ALA A 77 15.44 6.28 0.92
C ALA A 77 13.90 6.43 0.98
N ALA A 78 13.39 7.44 1.69
CA ALA A 78 11.94 7.68 1.73
C ALA A 78 11.37 8.12 0.38
N ALA A 79 12.14 8.86 -0.44
CA ALA A 79 11.71 9.20 -1.79
C ALA A 79 11.61 7.96 -2.69
N LEU A 80 12.61 7.07 -2.64
CA LEU A 80 12.62 5.79 -3.36
C LEU A 80 11.42 4.91 -2.95
N LEU A 81 11.12 4.82 -1.66
CA LEU A 81 9.97 4.07 -1.16
C LEU A 81 8.63 4.63 -1.64
N ARG A 82 8.51 5.97 -1.76
CA ARG A 82 7.31 6.60 -2.33
C ARG A 82 7.19 6.34 -3.83
N LEU A 83 8.30 6.33 -4.58
CA LEU A 83 8.30 5.92 -6.00
C LEU A 83 7.88 4.46 -6.15
N ALA A 84 8.43 3.56 -5.33
CA ALA A 84 8.04 2.16 -5.31
C ALA A 84 6.55 1.98 -5.00
N ALA A 85 6.02 2.73 -4.03
CA ALA A 85 4.59 2.70 -3.68
C ALA A 85 3.68 3.08 -4.88
N VAL A 86 4.05 4.09 -5.65
CA VAL A 86 3.29 4.51 -6.85
C VAL A 86 3.35 3.43 -7.94
N ALA A 87 4.49 2.77 -8.11
CA ALA A 87 4.63 1.66 -9.06
C ALA A 87 3.79 0.43 -8.64
N VAL A 88 3.83 0.07 -7.36
CA VAL A 88 3.03 -1.04 -6.80
C VAL A 88 1.53 -0.76 -6.91
N GLY A 89 1.10 0.49 -6.76
CA GLY A 89 -0.30 0.88 -6.91
C GLY A 89 -0.95 0.51 -8.25
N ARG A 90 -0.15 0.31 -9.31
CA ARG A 90 -0.61 -0.11 -10.65
C ARG A 90 -0.66 -1.62 -10.85
N THR A 91 -0.19 -2.41 -9.88
CA THR A 91 -0.11 -3.88 -9.98
C THR A 91 -1.33 -4.57 -9.37
N GLN A 92 -1.57 -5.81 -9.76
CA GLN A 92 -2.60 -6.68 -9.18
C GLN A 92 -2.09 -7.46 -7.96
N THR A 93 -1.38 -6.77 -7.07
CA THR A 93 -0.88 -7.33 -5.81
C THR A 93 -1.75 -6.91 -4.63
N ALA A 94 -1.58 -7.54 -3.47
CA ALA A 94 -2.29 -7.15 -2.26
C ALA A 94 -1.95 -5.71 -1.82
N LEU A 95 -0.70 -5.30 -1.99
CA LEU A 95 -0.27 -3.92 -1.76
C LEU A 95 -0.89 -2.93 -2.78
N GLY A 96 -1.03 -3.35 -4.03
CA GLY A 96 -1.72 -2.58 -5.06
C GLY A 96 -3.20 -2.36 -4.72
N ALA A 97 -3.90 -3.42 -4.29
CA ALA A 97 -5.29 -3.34 -3.83
C ALA A 97 -5.44 -2.42 -2.60
N PHE A 98 -4.51 -2.53 -1.63
CA PHE A 98 -4.44 -1.61 -0.49
C PHE A 98 -4.30 -0.15 -0.94
N TYR A 99 -3.39 0.14 -1.87
CA TYR A 99 -3.16 1.49 -2.37
C TYR A 99 -4.41 2.05 -3.04
N ARG A 100 -5.03 1.30 -3.96
CA ARG A 100 -6.23 1.74 -4.69
C ARG A 100 -7.37 2.09 -3.73
N ARG A 101 -7.71 1.17 -2.82
CA ARG A 101 -8.74 1.38 -1.80
C ARG A 101 -8.46 2.59 -0.92
N LEU A 102 -7.21 2.73 -0.45
CA LEU A 102 -6.85 3.84 0.42
C LEU A 102 -6.87 5.18 -0.34
N SER A 103 -6.44 5.18 -1.60
CA SER A 103 -6.43 6.37 -2.46
C SER A 103 -7.83 6.89 -2.75
N ALA A 104 -8.80 5.99 -2.96
CA ALA A 104 -10.20 6.35 -3.17
C ALA A 104 -10.83 6.98 -1.91
N ARG A 105 -10.44 6.54 -0.71
CA ARG A 105 -11.01 7.01 0.55
C ARG A 105 -10.37 8.30 1.09
N VAL A 106 -9.05 8.43 0.96
CA VAL A 106 -8.26 9.45 1.70
C VAL A 106 -7.43 10.34 0.77
N GLY A 107 -7.37 10.00 -0.53
CA GLY A 107 -6.60 10.72 -1.53
C GLY A 107 -5.22 10.11 -1.82
N LYS A 108 -4.71 10.38 -3.03
CA LYS A 108 -3.49 9.77 -3.58
C LYS A 108 -2.25 10.06 -2.73
N ALA A 109 -2.02 11.31 -2.32
CA ALA A 109 -0.82 11.70 -1.57
C ALA A 109 -0.68 10.94 -0.24
N LYS A 110 -1.78 10.81 0.52
CA LYS A 110 -1.80 10.07 1.78
C LYS A 110 -1.66 8.56 1.55
N ALA A 111 -2.26 8.03 0.48
CA ALA A 111 -2.14 6.62 0.11
C ALA A 111 -0.70 6.23 -0.28
N VAL A 112 0.03 7.10 -1.00
CA VAL A 112 1.45 6.87 -1.34
C VAL A 112 2.28 6.73 -0.07
N THR A 113 2.18 7.67 0.87
CA THR A 113 2.95 7.63 2.13
C THR A 113 2.61 6.40 2.98
N ALA A 114 1.33 6.05 3.09
CA ALA A 114 0.91 4.87 3.84
C ALA A 114 1.39 3.55 3.20
N THR A 115 1.40 3.49 1.87
CA THR A 115 1.89 2.32 1.12
C THR A 115 3.42 2.23 1.22
N ALA A 116 4.13 3.35 1.09
CA ALA A 116 5.57 3.43 1.31
C ALA A 116 5.94 2.94 2.73
N ARG A 117 5.16 3.32 3.75
CA ARG A 117 5.34 2.80 5.11
C ARG A 117 5.19 1.28 5.19
N LYS A 118 4.20 0.70 4.50
CA LYS A 118 4.04 -0.78 4.46
C LYS A 118 5.24 -1.45 3.79
N ILE A 119 5.70 -0.91 2.67
CA ILE A 119 6.88 -1.43 1.95
C ILE A 119 8.11 -1.34 2.86
N ALA A 120 8.31 -0.23 3.58
CA ALA A 120 9.42 -0.05 4.50
C ALA A 120 9.42 -1.09 5.65
N VAL A 121 8.24 -1.44 6.18
CA VAL A 121 8.12 -2.48 7.20
C VAL A 121 8.47 -3.86 6.63
N LEU A 122 8.00 -4.18 5.43
CA LEU A 122 8.37 -5.43 4.76
C LEU A 122 9.88 -5.49 4.51
N PHE A 123 10.46 -4.42 4.00
CA PHE A 123 11.91 -4.29 3.78
C PHE A 123 12.73 -4.48 5.07
N TYR A 124 12.27 -3.88 6.17
CA TYR A 124 12.90 -4.08 7.47
C TYR A 124 12.84 -5.55 7.89
N ASN A 125 11.67 -6.18 7.81
CA ASN A 125 11.49 -7.56 8.22
C ASN A 125 12.27 -8.55 7.34
N THR A 126 12.36 -8.28 6.03
CA THR A 126 13.13 -9.12 5.10
C THR A 126 14.62 -9.06 5.41
N LEU A 127 15.17 -7.88 5.70
CA LEU A 127 16.59 -7.73 6.00
C LEU A 127 16.97 -8.12 7.44
N ARG A 128 16.08 -7.85 8.41
CA ARG A 128 16.34 -8.09 9.83
C ARG A 128 16.11 -9.55 10.22
N HIS A 129 15.06 -10.16 9.66
CA HIS A 129 14.57 -11.48 10.09
C HIS A 129 14.59 -12.52 8.97
N GLY A 130 15.08 -12.17 7.77
CA GLY A 130 15.11 -13.10 6.63
C GLY A 130 13.72 -13.49 6.12
N MET A 131 12.69 -12.71 6.45
CA MET A 131 11.31 -13.03 6.07
C MET A 131 11.12 -12.92 4.56
N GLU A 132 10.59 -13.97 3.94
CA GLU A 132 10.15 -13.93 2.55
C GLU A 132 8.73 -13.39 2.45
N TYR A 133 8.52 -12.35 1.63
CA TYR A 133 7.18 -11.82 1.38
C TYR A 133 6.56 -12.54 0.17
N SER A 134 5.60 -13.42 0.45
CA SER A 134 4.72 -13.98 -0.57
C SER A 134 3.47 -13.09 -0.71
N ASP A 135 3.19 -12.62 -1.92
CA ASP A 135 2.03 -11.76 -2.16
C ASP A 135 0.75 -12.60 -2.22
N PRO A 136 -0.23 -12.37 -1.32
CA PRO A 136 -1.47 -13.16 -1.31
C PRO A 136 -2.41 -12.82 -2.49
N GLY A 137 -2.08 -11.79 -3.28
CA GLY A 137 -2.88 -11.31 -4.40
C GLY A 137 -3.97 -10.31 -4.01
N ALA A 138 -4.50 -9.61 -5.03
CA ALA A 138 -5.53 -8.59 -4.85
C ALA A 138 -6.86 -9.16 -4.32
N SER A 139 -7.33 -10.30 -4.86
CA SER A 139 -8.62 -10.89 -4.49
C SER A 139 -8.65 -11.36 -3.03
N ASN A 140 -7.62 -12.04 -2.55
CA ASN A 140 -7.50 -12.42 -1.14
C ASN A 140 -7.47 -11.19 -0.21
N TYR A 141 -6.82 -10.11 -0.64
CA TYR A 141 -6.81 -8.87 0.14
C TYR A 141 -8.22 -8.27 0.26
N GLU A 142 -8.99 -8.26 -0.84
CA GLU A 142 -10.36 -7.75 -0.88
C GLU A 142 -11.33 -8.62 -0.06
N GLU A 143 -11.21 -9.95 -0.15
CA GLU A 143 -11.97 -10.92 0.65
C GLU A 143 -11.75 -10.70 2.16
N ASN A 144 -10.48 -10.63 2.58
CA ASN A 144 -10.10 -10.39 3.96
C ASN A 144 -10.56 -9.00 4.44
N TYR A 145 -10.54 -8.01 3.56
CA TYR A 145 -11.07 -6.69 3.88
C TYR A 145 -12.59 -6.73 4.07
N ARG A 146 -13.33 -7.38 3.16
CA ARG A 146 -14.79 -7.57 3.27
C ARG A 146 -15.14 -8.26 4.59
N ARG A 147 -14.44 -9.33 4.94
CA ARG A 147 -14.62 -10.03 6.22
C ARG A 147 -14.45 -9.09 7.42
N ARG A 148 -13.37 -8.29 7.44
CA ARG A 148 -13.13 -7.30 8.51
C ARG A 148 -14.23 -6.24 8.59
N VAL A 149 -14.73 -5.77 7.45
CA VAL A 149 -15.84 -4.81 7.41
C VAL A 149 -17.10 -5.43 8.00
N LEU A 150 -17.45 -6.65 7.61
CA LEU A 150 -18.60 -7.37 8.15
C LEU A 150 -18.49 -7.59 9.66
N THR A 151 -17.34 -8.07 10.15
CA THR A 151 -17.13 -8.25 11.60
C THR A 151 -17.23 -6.93 12.36
N ASN A 152 -16.72 -5.83 11.80
CA ASN A 152 -16.83 -4.52 12.44
C ASN A 152 -18.28 -4.00 12.45
N LEU A 153 -19.04 -4.26 11.37
CA LEU A 153 -20.47 -3.93 11.30
C LEU A 153 -21.27 -4.75 12.31
N GLU A 154 -21.00 -6.04 12.42
CA GLU A 154 -21.64 -6.93 13.38
C GLU A 154 -21.40 -6.45 14.82
N ARG A 155 -20.14 -6.13 15.17
CA ARG A 155 -19.82 -5.56 16.50
C ARG A 155 -20.56 -4.26 16.76
N ARG A 156 -20.69 -3.40 15.75
CA ARG A 156 -21.41 -2.12 15.87
C ARG A 156 -22.92 -2.31 15.98
N ALA A 157 -23.50 -3.29 15.28
CA ALA A 157 -24.90 -3.64 15.42
C ALA A 157 -25.20 -4.16 16.84
N LYS A 158 -24.34 -5.05 17.35
CA LYS A 158 -24.41 -5.57 18.72
C LYS A 158 -24.41 -4.48 19.78
N SER A 159 -23.59 -3.43 19.62
CA SER A 159 -23.59 -2.30 20.58
C SER A 159 -24.90 -1.52 20.62
N PHE A 160 -25.74 -1.65 19.59
CA PHE A 160 -27.07 -1.04 19.52
C PHE A 160 -28.20 -2.07 19.77
N GLY A 161 -27.88 -3.31 20.13
CA GLY A 161 -28.87 -4.38 20.33
C GLY A 161 -29.42 -5.00 19.04
N TYR A 162 -28.83 -4.72 17.87
CA TYR A 162 -29.25 -5.29 16.59
C TYR A 162 -28.38 -6.49 16.18
N THR A 163 -28.99 -7.43 15.44
CA THR A 163 -28.28 -8.57 14.81
C THR A 163 -28.17 -8.34 13.31
N LEU A 164 -26.98 -8.53 12.74
CA LEU A 164 -26.74 -8.43 11.31
C LEU A 164 -27.23 -9.69 10.60
N GLN A 165 -28.22 -9.57 9.72
CA GLN A 165 -28.71 -10.66 8.87
C GLN A 165 -28.36 -10.38 7.40
N PRO A 166 -27.93 -11.39 6.61
CA PRO A 166 -27.71 -11.21 5.19
C PRO A 166 -29.04 -10.97 4.48
N ALA A 167 -29.07 -10.01 3.56
CA ALA A 167 -30.23 -9.80 2.71
C ALA A 167 -30.46 -11.03 1.81
N PRO A 168 -31.72 -11.41 1.52
CA PRO A 168 -32.01 -12.49 0.58
C PRO A 168 -31.45 -12.12 -0.80
N THR A 169 -30.72 -13.04 -1.43
CA THR A 169 -30.17 -12.86 -2.77
C THR A 169 -31.32 -12.86 -3.78
N SER A 170 -31.81 -11.68 -4.17
CA SER A 170 -32.73 -11.58 -5.30
C SER A 170 -31.96 -11.91 -6.58
N ASN A 171 -32.16 -13.11 -7.11
CA ASN A 171 -31.72 -13.49 -8.45
C ASN A 171 -32.53 -12.68 -9.46
N VAL A 172 -32.07 -11.47 -9.77
CA VAL A 172 -32.58 -10.71 -10.91
C VAL A 172 -31.97 -11.37 -12.15
N SER A 173 -32.81 -12.13 -12.85
CA SER A 173 -32.50 -12.79 -14.13
C SER A 173 -32.42 -11.79 -15.27
#